data_AF-G2Q4F6-F1
#
_entry.id   AF-G2Q4F6-F1
#
_cell.length_a   1.000
_cell.length_b   1.000
_cell.length_c   1.000
_cell.angle_alpha   90.00
_cell.angle_beta   90.00
_cell.angle_gamma   90.00
#
_symmetry.space_group_name_H-M   'P 1'
#
loop_
_entity.id
_entity.type
_entity.pdbx_description
1 polymer ?
#
loop_
_entity_poly.entity_id
_entity_poly.type
_entity_poly.pdbx_seq_one_letter_code
_entity_poly.pdbx_strand_id
1 'polypeptide(L)'
;MAPKLARPSICGLQAALSACRISTTSTTTMTTITTTTAAAATTTATVTTRTCASAWRAFSTTPSISQSLAVPPESPKFITVPEPPQSAEHRLPPIRGHLPVPRDVFPKRDGNRKVKQEWIDAATPVSKAEAAGEPPKSEEEARRRVFAAARRKALASGITGLYVRKTQRQQRVQARAERRRKANLAAATAPERLDDVLTRPTVRASTALQTTVMPDPDRFAKAEAARERHRQKTELKAEARRDALAQLYVAAQQFIIDEAELEARVEAIFTPDYHRVGGINRGQSIWDQDAAPVSVADLQAEMLGTSSKAIDANKPVAMKTTKRQKAVAEELTGGKL
;
A
#
# COMPACT_ATOMS: atom_id res chain seq x y z
N MET A 1 36.63 6.73 -4.81
CA MET A 1 35.96 5.51 -5.33
C MET A 1 35.18 4.89 -4.19
N ALA A 2 33.84 4.93 -4.25
CA ALA A 2 32.95 4.33 -3.25
C ALA A 2 31.87 3.52 -4.00
N PRO A 3 31.46 2.33 -3.52
CA PRO A 3 30.56 1.46 -4.26
C PRO A 3 29.11 1.96 -4.18
N LYS A 4 28.43 1.95 -5.34
CA LYS A 4 27.01 2.26 -5.49
C LYS A 4 26.18 1.07 -5.00
N LEU A 5 25.35 1.29 -3.99
CA LEU A 5 24.34 0.34 -3.54
C LEU A 5 23.15 0.33 -4.51
N ALA A 6 22.78 -0.88 -4.97
CA ALA A 6 21.65 -1.13 -5.86
C ALA A 6 20.30 -0.98 -5.13
N ARG A 7 19.34 -0.29 -5.76
CA ARG A 7 17.95 -0.21 -5.29
C ARG A 7 17.14 -1.38 -5.86
N PRO A 8 16.21 -1.99 -5.09
CA PRO A 8 15.32 -3.02 -5.61
C PRO A 8 14.22 -2.42 -6.50
N SER A 9 14.01 -3.09 -7.63
CA SER A 9 13.00 -2.84 -8.66
C SER A 9 11.58 -3.07 -8.14
N ILE A 10 10.73 -2.04 -8.19
CA ILE A 10 9.28 -2.15 -8.05
C ILE A 10 8.71 -2.24 -9.47
N CYS A 11 8.60 -3.45 -9.99
CA CYS A 11 7.88 -3.75 -11.23
C CYS A 11 6.95 -4.93 -10.97
N GLY A 12 5.67 -4.65 -10.81
CA GLY A 12 4.66 -5.69 -10.70
C GLY A 12 3.32 -5.20 -10.17
N LEU A 13 2.70 -4.21 -10.80
CA LEU A 13 1.27 -3.87 -10.60
C LEU A 13 0.77 -2.95 -11.73
N GLN A 14 0.70 -3.47 -12.96
CA GLN A 14 -0.10 -2.84 -14.02
C GLN A 14 -0.71 -3.92 -14.92
N ALA A 15 -1.91 -4.37 -14.56
CA ALA A 15 -2.79 -5.10 -15.48
C ALA A 15 -4.24 -5.09 -14.96
N ALA A 16 -4.90 -3.92 -14.95
CA ALA A 16 -6.36 -3.88 -14.75
C ALA A 16 -7.05 -2.55 -15.13
N LEU A 17 -6.61 -1.81 -16.15
CA LEU A 17 -7.37 -0.62 -16.60
C LEU A 17 -7.26 -0.44 -18.12
N SER A 18 -8.04 -1.20 -18.87
CA SER A 18 -8.40 -0.82 -20.25
C SER A 18 -9.66 -1.55 -20.68
N ALA A 19 -10.79 -0.84 -20.62
CA ALA A 19 -11.92 -0.92 -21.53
C ALA A 19 -13.20 -0.44 -20.83
N CYS A 20 -13.50 0.85 -20.97
CA CYS A 20 -14.89 1.33 -21.10
C CYS A 20 -14.82 2.74 -21.69
N ARG A 21 -14.86 2.79 -23.03
CA ARG A 21 -15.20 4.00 -23.79
C ARG A 21 -16.67 4.30 -23.54
N ILE A 22 -16.94 5.52 -23.08
CA ILE A 22 -18.28 6.10 -22.98
C ILE A 22 -18.52 6.89 -24.27
N SER A 23 -19.64 6.63 -24.95
CA SER A 23 -20.21 7.55 -25.93
C SER A 23 -21.71 7.70 -25.69
N THR A 24 -22.06 8.97 -25.48
CA THR A 24 -23.20 9.73 -26.04
C THR A 24 -24.63 9.41 -25.59
N THR A 25 -25.16 10.37 -24.82
CA THR A 25 -26.39 11.15 -25.02
C THR A 25 -27.69 10.43 -25.39
N SER A 26 -28.68 10.53 -24.51
CA SER A 26 -30.06 10.80 -24.91
C SER A 26 -30.84 11.50 -23.78
N THR A 27 -31.21 12.73 -24.08
CA THR A 27 -32.25 13.56 -23.44
C THR A 27 -33.59 12.85 -23.49
N THR A 28 -34.30 12.70 -22.36
CA THR A 28 -35.78 12.60 -22.40
C THR A 28 -36.39 13.18 -21.13
N THR A 29 -37.41 13.97 -21.41
CA THR A 29 -38.30 14.84 -20.66
C THR A 29 -39.00 14.24 -19.44
N MET A 30 -39.31 15.12 -18.49
CA MET A 30 -40.19 14.90 -17.35
C MET A 30 -41.62 14.56 -17.78
N THR A 31 -42.30 13.73 -16.99
CA THR A 31 -43.78 13.77 -16.90
C THR A 31 -44.20 13.34 -15.51
N THR A 32 -44.86 14.25 -14.81
CA THR A 32 -45.45 14.11 -13.49
C THR A 32 -46.77 13.35 -13.61
N ILE A 33 -46.98 12.29 -12.82
CA ILE A 33 -48.31 11.75 -12.52
C ILE A 33 -48.36 11.39 -11.04
N THR A 34 -49.14 12.17 -10.30
CA THR A 34 -49.71 11.86 -8.99
C THR A 34 -50.80 10.80 -9.13
N THR A 35 -50.82 9.78 -8.27
CA THR A 35 -52.05 9.19 -7.71
C THR A 35 -51.74 8.18 -6.59
N THR A 36 -52.35 8.45 -5.44
CA THR A 36 -52.77 7.54 -4.37
C THR A 36 -53.39 6.24 -4.87
N THR A 37 -53.13 5.11 -4.19
CA THR A 37 -54.14 4.22 -3.56
C THR A 37 -53.51 2.91 -3.08
N ALA A 38 -53.97 2.46 -1.91
CA ALA A 38 -53.67 1.16 -1.30
C ALA A 38 -54.30 0.02 -2.12
N ALA A 39 -53.58 -1.09 -2.27
CA ALA A 39 -54.17 -2.37 -2.68
C ALA A 39 -53.33 -3.54 -2.13
N ALA A 40 -54.07 -4.51 -1.59
CA ALA A 40 -53.61 -5.67 -0.86
C ALA A 40 -52.64 -6.57 -1.65
N ALA A 41 -51.64 -7.09 -0.95
CA ALA A 41 -50.79 -8.16 -1.44
C ALA A 41 -51.56 -9.48 -1.44
N THR A 42 -52.04 -9.89 -2.60
CA THR A 42 -52.49 -11.26 -2.87
C THR A 42 -51.84 -11.70 -4.16
N THR A 43 -50.82 -12.57 -4.10
CA THR A 43 -50.49 -13.42 -5.26
C THR A 43 -49.59 -14.60 -4.87
N THR A 44 -50.25 -15.76 -4.81
CA THR A 44 -49.91 -17.00 -5.52
C THR A 44 -48.53 -17.63 -5.28
N ALA A 45 -48.54 -18.67 -4.45
CA ALA A 45 -47.55 -19.74 -4.49
C ALA A 45 -47.65 -20.48 -5.83
N THR A 46 -46.64 -20.32 -6.69
CA THR A 46 -46.48 -21.16 -7.87
C THR A 46 -46.07 -22.57 -7.43
N VAL A 47 -47.00 -23.51 -7.55
CA VAL A 47 -46.76 -24.95 -7.40
C VAL A 47 -45.91 -25.42 -8.58
N THR A 48 -44.60 -25.57 -8.36
CA THR A 48 -43.73 -26.29 -9.31
C THR A 48 -44.03 -27.79 -9.25
N THR A 49 -44.76 -28.29 -10.23
CA THR A 49 -44.90 -29.72 -10.49
C THR A 49 -43.56 -30.26 -10.99
N ARG A 50 -42.95 -31.17 -10.21
CA ARG A 50 -41.76 -31.92 -10.62
C ARG A 50 -42.20 -33.07 -11.52
N THR A 51 -42.13 -32.89 -12.84
CA THR A 51 -42.18 -34.01 -13.79
C THR A 51 -40.81 -34.69 -13.84
N CYS A 52 -40.67 -35.79 -13.11
CA CYS A 52 -39.54 -36.70 -13.19
C CYS A 52 -39.77 -37.64 -14.40
N ALA A 53 -39.17 -37.34 -15.55
CA ALA A 53 -39.16 -38.29 -16.67
C ALA A 53 -38.05 -39.33 -16.42
N SER A 54 -38.34 -40.37 -15.63
CA SER A 54 -37.58 -41.62 -15.67
C SER A 54 -38.19 -42.49 -16.77
N ALA A 55 -37.37 -42.90 -17.74
CA ALA A 55 -37.77 -43.84 -18.78
C ALA A 55 -37.88 -45.24 -18.15
N TRP A 56 -39.09 -45.75 -18.05
CA TRP A 56 -39.39 -47.08 -17.51
C TRP A 56 -39.13 -48.13 -18.57
N ARG A 57 -38.36 -49.17 -18.22
CA ARG A 57 -38.52 -50.49 -18.84
C ARG A 57 -39.89 -51.03 -18.43
N ALA A 58 -40.81 -51.14 -19.37
CA ALA A 58 -42.14 -51.68 -19.15
C ALA A 58 -42.14 -53.21 -19.32
N PHE A 59 -42.06 -53.94 -18.20
CA PHE A 59 -42.48 -55.34 -18.09
C PHE A 59 -43.06 -55.59 -16.70
N SER A 60 -44.12 -54.85 -16.34
CA SER A 60 -45.04 -55.21 -15.25
C SER A 60 -46.32 -54.39 -15.40
N THR A 61 -47.47 -55.07 -15.55
CA THR A 61 -48.79 -54.47 -15.76
C THR A 61 -49.48 -54.13 -14.43
N THR A 62 -48.80 -53.41 -13.55
CA THR A 62 -49.42 -52.74 -12.40
C THR A 62 -49.11 -51.25 -12.47
N PRO A 63 -50.11 -50.37 -12.63
CA PRO A 63 -49.87 -48.93 -12.52
C PRO A 63 -49.35 -48.64 -11.10
N SER A 64 -48.34 -47.77 -11.00
CA SER A 64 -47.79 -47.30 -9.73
C SER A 64 -48.89 -46.62 -8.92
N ILE A 65 -49.46 -47.40 -8.00
CA ILE A 65 -50.44 -47.06 -6.97
C ILE A 65 -50.00 -45.83 -6.13
N SER A 66 -48.70 -45.53 -6.08
CA SER A 66 -48.14 -44.44 -5.28
C SER A 66 -48.43 -43.00 -5.75
N GLN A 67 -48.99 -42.79 -6.95
CA GLN A 67 -49.37 -41.45 -7.44
C GLN A 67 -50.88 -41.22 -7.54
N SER A 68 -51.69 -42.28 -7.57
CA SER A 68 -53.15 -42.20 -7.69
C SER A 68 -53.90 -42.45 -6.39
N LEU A 69 -53.25 -42.98 -5.35
CA LEU A 69 -53.84 -43.09 -4.02
C LEU A 69 -53.66 -41.79 -3.24
N ALA A 70 -54.77 -41.31 -2.65
CA ALA A 70 -54.76 -40.23 -1.69
C ALA A 70 -53.73 -40.55 -0.59
N VAL A 71 -52.92 -39.55 -0.24
CA VAL A 71 -51.92 -39.68 0.84
C VAL A 71 -52.66 -40.15 2.08
N PRO A 72 -52.28 -41.29 2.69
CA PRO A 72 -53.01 -41.82 3.84
C PRO A 72 -52.80 -40.89 5.06
N PRO A 73 -53.74 -40.88 6.03
CA PRO A 73 -53.64 -40.06 7.24
C PRO A 73 -52.41 -40.37 8.10
N GLU A 74 -51.84 -41.56 7.96
CA GLU A 74 -50.61 -41.98 8.65
C GLU A 74 -49.35 -41.32 8.10
N SER A 75 -49.39 -40.79 6.87
CA SER A 75 -48.23 -40.14 6.28
C SER A 75 -48.00 -38.76 6.93
N PRO A 76 -46.78 -38.38 7.32
CA PRO A 76 -46.50 -37.03 7.81
C PRO A 76 -46.74 -35.94 6.74
N LYS A 77 -46.95 -36.34 5.49
CA LYS A 77 -47.31 -35.44 4.39
C LYS A 77 -48.83 -35.36 4.17
N PHE A 78 -49.65 -36.01 5.01
CA PHE A 78 -51.11 -35.94 4.94
C PHE A 78 -51.62 -34.50 5.04
N ILE A 79 -51.04 -33.74 5.98
CA ILE A 79 -51.22 -32.30 6.09
C ILE A 79 -49.83 -31.66 6.02
N THR A 80 -49.59 -30.82 5.03
CA THR A 80 -48.32 -30.10 4.87
C THR A 80 -48.37 -28.79 5.65
N VAL A 81 -47.80 -28.80 6.86
CA VAL A 81 -47.60 -27.58 7.65
C VAL A 81 -46.23 -27.00 7.27
N PRO A 82 -46.17 -25.82 6.63
CA PRO A 82 -44.89 -25.21 6.27
C PRO A 82 -44.17 -24.73 7.54
N GLU A 83 -42.87 -24.97 7.60
CA GLU A 83 -42.04 -24.42 8.66
C GLU A 83 -41.77 -22.92 8.44
N PRO A 84 -41.67 -22.12 9.51
CA PRO A 84 -41.25 -20.73 9.39
C PRO A 84 -39.79 -20.64 8.88
N PRO A 85 -39.40 -19.54 8.22
CA PRO A 85 -38.03 -19.38 7.75
C PRO A 85 -37.05 -19.39 8.93
N GLN A 86 -35.89 -20.05 8.76
CA GLN A 86 -34.83 -20.17 9.79
C GLN A 86 -35.25 -20.91 11.08
N SER A 87 -36.23 -21.83 11.00
CA SER A 87 -36.68 -22.70 12.12
C SER A 87 -35.62 -23.69 12.62
N ALA A 88 -34.84 -24.26 11.71
CA ALA A 88 -33.94 -25.38 11.98
C ALA A 88 -32.54 -25.14 11.39
N GLU A 89 -31.52 -25.42 12.18
CA GLU A 89 -30.10 -25.30 11.79
C GLU A 89 -29.44 -26.67 11.56
N HIS A 90 -30.01 -27.47 10.64
CA HIS A 90 -29.40 -28.76 10.29
C HIS A 90 -28.07 -28.55 9.54
N ARG A 91 -26.98 -29.11 10.08
CA ARG A 91 -25.65 -29.07 9.46
C ARG A 91 -25.43 -30.34 8.66
N LEU A 92 -25.47 -30.25 7.32
CA LEU A 92 -25.20 -31.39 6.45
C LEU A 92 -23.71 -31.79 6.54
N PRO A 93 -23.38 -33.09 6.65
CA PRO A 93 -21.99 -33.53 6.66
C PRO A 93 -21.31 -33.25 5.31
N PRO A 94 -19.98 -33.05 5.27
CA PRO A 94 -19.26 -32.80 4.04
C PRO A 94 -19.29 -34.03 3.12
N ILE A 95 -19.78 -33.84 1.89
CA ILE A 95 -19.82 -34.90 0.86
C ILE A 95 -18.43 -35.02 0.23
N ARG A 96 -17.90 -36.25 0.14
CA ARG A 96 -16.58 -36.55 -0.44
C ARG A 96 -16.67 -36.75 -1.96
N GLY A 97 -15.56 -36.49 -2.67
CA GLY A 97 -15.44 -36.70 -4.12
C GLY A 97 -15.94 -35.53 -4.97
N HIS A 98 -15.81 -35.64 -6.29
CA HIS A 98 -16.31 -34.66 -7.26
C HIS A 98 -16.83 -35.35 -8.52
N LEU A 99 -17.81 -34.74 -9.19
CA LEU A 99 -18.28 -35.18 -10.50
C LEU A 99 -17.50 -34.47 -11.61
N PRO A 100 -17.29 -35.11 -12.78
CA PRO A 100 -16.62 -34.47 -13.91
C PRO A 100 -17.45 -33.29 -14.42
N VAL A 101 -16.81 -32.14 -14.60
CA VAL A 101 -17.48 -30.90 -15.06
C VAL A 101 -17.80 -31.03 -16.56
N PRO A 102 -19.07 -30.88 -16.98
CA PRO A 102 -19.42 -30.93 -18.40
C PRO A 102 -18.74 -29.81 -19.21
N ARG A 103 -18.27 -30.14 -20.41
CA ARG A 103 -17.65 -29.17 -21.32
C ARG A 103 -18.64 -28.10 -21.79
N ASP A 104 -18.12 -26.89 -22.06
CA ASP A 104 -18.91 -25.82 -22.67
C ASP A 104 -19.04 -26.04 -24.19
N VAL A 105 -20.27 -26.21 -24.66
CA VAL A 105 -20.60 -26.42 -26.07
C VAL A 105 -20.67 -25.09 -26.85
N PHE A 106 -20.89 -23.98 -26.13
CA PHE A 106 -21.11 -22.66 -26.70
C PHE A 106 -20.09 -21.66 -26.12
N PRO A 107 -18.82 -21.69 -26.56
CA PRO A 107 -17.85 -20.70 -26.11
C PRO A 107 -18.29 -19.29 -26.51
N LYS A 108 -17.87 -18.28 -25.73
CA LYS A 108 -18.26 -16.87 -25.98
C LYS A 108 -17.89 -16.38 -27.39
N ARG A 109 -16.75 -16.86 -27.93
CA ARG A 109 -16.25 -16.49 -29.27
C ARG A 109 -17.20 -16.91 -30.40
N ASP A 110 -17.85 -18.06 -30.27
CA ASP A 110 -18.73 -18.62 -31.32
C ASP A 110 -20.12 -17.97 -31.33
N GLY A 111 -20.48 -17.24 -30.27
CA GLY A 111 -21.80 -16.63 -30.11
C GLY A 111 -22.93 -17.63 -30.31
N ASN A 112 -23.88 -17.27 -31.18
CA ASN A 112 -25.11 -18.03 -31.43
C ASN A 112 -25.04 -18.84 -32.74
N ARG A 113 -23.86 -18.99 -33.35
CA ARG A 113 -23.70 -19.61 -34.67
C ARG A 113 -24.34 -21.00 -34.77
N LYS A 114 -24.10 -21.86 -33.77
CA LYS A 114 -24.57 -23.24 -33.74
C LYS A 114 -26.09 -23.38 -33.55
N VAL A 115 -26.75 -22.33 -33.06
CA VAL A 115 -28.19 -22.34 -32.74
C VAL A 115 -29.03 -22.00 -33.96
N LYS A 116 -28.44 -21.33 -34.96
CA LYS A 116 -29.12 -20.99 -36.20
C LYS A 116 -29.53 -22.25 -36.96
N GLN A 117 -30.74 -22.24 -37.51
CA GLN A 117 -31.26 -23.36 -38.28
C GLN A 117 -30.36 -23.70 -39.48
N GLU A 118 -29.86 -22.66 -40.17
CA GLU A 118 -28.88 -22.78 -41.26
C GLU A 118 -27.68 -23.65 -40.90
N TRP A 119 -27.16 -23.52 -39.67
CA TRP A 119 -26.03 -24.31 -39.22
C TRP A 119 -26.43 -25.77 -38.95
N ILE A 120 -27.62 -25.99 -38.40
CA ILE A 120 -28.13 -27.34 -38.09
C ILE A 120 -28.37 -28.12 -39.39
N ASP A 121 -28.98 -27.47 -40.39
CA ASP A 121 -29.25 -28.06 -41.69
C ASP A 121 -27.95 -28.32 -42.46
N ALA A 122 -26.99 -27.40 -42.41
CA ALA A 122 -25.66 -27.59 -43.00
C ALA A 122 -24.83 -28.67 -42.28
N ALA A 123 -24.95 -28.79 -40.97
CA ALA A 123 -24.24 -29.79 -40.18
C ALA A 123 -24.82 -31.20 -40.36
N THR A 124 -26.11 -31.29 -40.72
CA THR A 124 -26.80 -32.56 -40.93
C THR A 124 -27.64 -32.56 -42.20
N PRO A 125 -27.00 -32.52 -43.39
CA PRO A 125 -27.70 -32.47 -44.65
C PRO A 125 -28.51 -33.74 -44.90
N VAL A 126 -29.60 -33.58 -45.62
CA VAL A 126 -30.43 -34.68 -46.13
C VAL A 126 -29.75 -35.29 -47.36
N SER A 127 -29.90 -36.59 -47.58
CA SER A 127 -29.34 -37.22 -48.78
C SER A 127 -30.04 -36.71 -50.04
N LYS A 128 -29.34 -36.67 -51.19
CA LYS A 128 -29.93 -36.15 -52.44
C LYS A 128 -31.19 -36.92 -52.86
N ALA A 129 -31.22 -38.24 -52.67
CA ALA A 129 -32.37 -39.09 -52.99
C ALA A 129 -33.55 -38.83 -52.05
N GLU A 130 -33.29 -38.64 -50.75
CA GLU A 130 -34.33 -38.28 -49.76
C GLU A 130 -34.87 -36.85 -50.01
N ALA A 131 -34.00 -35.92 -50.43
CA ALA A 131 -34.40 -34.56 -50.82
C ALA A 131 -35.20 -34.53 -52.13
N ALA A 132 -34.92 -35.43 -53.06
CA ALA A 132 -35.70 -35.62 -54.29
C ALA A 132 -37.01 -36.41 -54.08
N GLY A 133 -37.25 -36.95 -52.89
CA GLY A 133 -38.45 -37.72 -52.57
C GLY A 133 -38.46 -39.16 -53.08
N GLU A 134 -37.30 -39.71 -53.49
CA GLU A 134 -37.22 -41.09 -53.96
C GLU A 134 -37.39 -42.11 -52.81
N PRO A 135 -38.09 -43.23 -53.02
CA PRO A 135 -38.19 -44.30 -52.01
C PRO A 135 -36.82 -44.93 -51.71
N PRO A 136 -36.64 -45.57 -50.54
CA PRO A 136 -35.40 -46.29 -50.23
C PRO A 136 -35.22 -47.48 -51.18
N LYS A 137 -34.00 -47.68 -51.67
CA LYS A 137 -33.66 -48.76 -52.62
C LYS A 137 -33.54 -50.12 -51.94
N SER A 138 -33.25 -50.13 -50.64
CA SER A 138 -33.06 -51.34 -49.81
C SER A 138 -33.56 -51.09 -48.39
N GLU A 139 -33.92 -52.17 -47.68
CA GLU A 139 -34.29 -52.14 -46.26
C GLU A 139 -33.18 -51.53 -45.38
N GLU A 140 -31.91 -51.78 -45.72
CA GLU A 140 -30.79 -51.16 -45.02
C GLU A 140 -30.79 -49.64 -45.19
N GLU A 141 -31.09 -49.17 -46.39
CA GLU A 141 -31.18 -47.74 -46.68
C GLU A 141 -32.34 -47.11 -45.91
N ALA A 142 -33.49 -47.78 -45.87
CA ALA A 142 -34.63 -47.34 -45.06
C ALA A 142 -34.23 -47.19 -43.58
N ARG A 143 -33.52 -48.18 -43.02
CA ARG A 143 -33.03 -48.14 -41.64
C ARG A 143 -32.03 -47.01 -41.41
N ARG A 144 -31.10 -46.78 -42.35
CA ARG A 144 -30.15 -45.65 -42.30
C ARG A 144 -30.86 -44.30 -42.34
N ARG A 145 -31.89 -44.13 -43.19
CA ARG A 145 -32.72 -42.92 -43.26
C ARG A 145 -33.43 -42.66 -41.92
N VAL A 146 -34.02 -43.68 -41.29
CA VAL A 146 -34.64 -43.55 -39.95
C VAL A 146 -33.63 -43.11 -38.89
N PHE A 147 -32.44 -43.73 -38.83
CA PHE A 147 -31.41 -43.33 -37.88
C PHE A 147 -30.88 -41.91 -38.14
N ALA A 148 -30.72 -41.53 -39.40
CA ALA A 148 -30.30 -40.17 -39.77
C ALA A 148 -31.34 -39.14 -39.33
N ALA A 149 -32.63 -39.39 -39.58
CA ALA A 149 -33.72 -38.53 -39.12
C ALA A 149 -33.75 -38.40 -37.60
N ALA A 150 -33.56 -39.50 -36.86
CA ALA A 150 -33.49 -39.49 -35.40
C ALA A 150 -32.30 -38.64 -34.90
N ARG A 151 -31.11 -38.78 -35.50
CA ARG A 151 -29.91 -37.99 -35.15
C ARG A 151 -30.09 -36.50 -35.46
N ARG A 152 -30.69 -36.15 -36.61
CA ARG A 152 -31.03 -34.77 -36.97
C ARG A 152 -31.95 -34.13 -35.92
N LYS A 153 -33.04 -34.82 -35.58
CA LYS A 153 -33.99 -34.37 -34.56
C LYS A 153 -33.32 -34.22 -33.18
N ALA A 154 -32.47 -35.18 -32.80
CA ALA A 154 -31.74 -35.13 -31.53
C ALA A 154 -30.71 -34.00 -31.47
N LEU A 155 -29.99 -33.73 -32.57
CA LEU A 155 -29.05 -32.62 -32.65
C LEU A 155 -29.77 -31.27 -32.55
N ALA A 156 -30.84 -31.09 -33.34
CA ALA A 156 -31.62 -29.85 -33.36
C ALA A 156 -32.22 -29.54 -31.99
N SER A 157 -32.92 -30.51 -31.37
CA SER A 157 -33.49 -30.36 -30.03
C SER A 157 -32.44 -30.25 -28.93
N GLY A 158 -31.31 -30.95 -29.06
CA GLY A 158 -30.21 -30.91 -28.11
C GLY A 158 -29.52 -29.54 -28.08
N ILE A 159 -29.18 -28.98 -29.23
CA ILE A 159 -28.51 -27.68 -29.32
C ILE A 159 -29.43 -26.56 -28.85
N THR A 160 -30.67 -26.54 -29.33
CA THR A 160 -31.66 -25.53 -28.92
C THR A 160 -31.92 -25.60 -27.41
N GLY A 161 -32.15 -26.80 -26.87
CA GLY A 161 -32.37 -27.01 -25.44
C GLY A 161 -31.18 -26.62 -24.56
N LEU A 162 -29.95 -26.98 -24.96
CA LEU A 162 -28.75 -26.60 -24.22
C LEU A 162 -28.51 -25.08 -24.25
N TYR A 163 -28.80 -24.44 -25.38
CA TYR A 163 -28.66 -22.99 -25.50
C TYR A 163 -29.66 -22.25 -24.60
N VAL A 164 -30.93 -22.68 -24.58
CA VAL A 164 -31.96 -22.12 -23.68
C VAL A 164 -31.53 -22.26 -22.21
N ARG A 165 -30.99 -23.42 -21.81
CA ARG A 165 -30.46 -23.60 -20.45
C ARG A 165 -29.32 -22.65 -20.14
N LYS A 166 -28.41 -22.44 -21.10
CA LYS A 166 -27.29 -21.52 -20.96
C LYS A 166 -27.77 -20.09 -20.79
N THR A 167 -28.67 -19.60 -21.64
CA THR A 167 -29.18 -18.23 -21.59
C THR A 167 -29.94 -17.96 -20.29
N GLN A 168 -30.82 -18.87 -19.88
CA GLN A 168 -31.53 -18.76 -18.59
C GLN A 168 -30.57 -18.73 -17.41
N ARG A 169 -29.53 -19.58 -17.40
CA ARG A 169 -28.50 -19.56 -16.35
C ARG A 169 -27.76 -18.22 -16.33
N GLN A 170 -27.37 -17.71 -17.50
CA GLN A 170 -26.67 -16.44 -17.61
C GLN A 170 -27.52 -15.26 -17.12
N GLN A 171 -28.78 -15.19 -17.53
CA GLN A 171 -29.72 -14.17 -17.08
C GLN A 171 -29.91 -14.20 -15.56
N ARG A 172 -30.08 -15.38 -14.95
CA ARG A 172 -30.20 -15.51 -13.48
C ARG A 172 -28.94 -15.03 -12.75
N VAL A 173 -27.77 -15.38 -13.26
CA VAL A 173 -26.49 -14.95 -12.68
C VAL A 173 -26.29 -13.45 -12.82
N GLN A 174 -26.57 -12.88 -14.00
CA GLN A 174 -26.48 -11.45 -14.25
C GLN A 174 -27.45 -10.67 -13.37
N ALA A 175 -28.72 -11.06 -13.31
CA ALA A 175 -29.73 -10.41 -12.47
C ALA A 175 -29.34 -10.43 -10.98
N ARG A 176 -28.79 -11.56 -10.48
CA ARG A 176 -28.28 -11.65 -9.11
C ARG A 176 -27.07 -10.74 -8.90
N ALA A 177 -26.12 -10.73 -9.83
CA ALA A 177 -24.92 -9.91 -9.74
C ALA A 177 -25.25 -8.41 -9.76
N GLU A 178 -26.16 -7.99 -10.63
CA GLU A 178 -26.64 -6.61 -10.71
C GLU A 178 -27.38 -6.18 -9.46
N ARG A 179 -28.27 -7.03 -8.93
CA ARG A 179 -28.96 -6.75 -7.65
C ARG A 179 -27.96 -6.55 -6.53
N ARG A 180 -26.97 -7.43 -6.41
CA ARG A 180 -25.91 -7.32 -5.39
C ARG A 180 -25.06 -6.06 -5.59
N ARG A 181 -24.66 -5.76 -6.82
CA ARG A 181 -23.90 -4.55 -7.14
C ARG A 181 -24.66 -3.29 -6.74
N LYS A 182 -25.95 -3.21 -7.10
CA LYS A 182 -26.81 -2.06 -6.76
C LYS A 182 -26.97 -1.91 -5.25
N ALA A 183 -27.25 -2.99 -4.53
CA ALA A 183 -27.36 -2.98 -3.07
C ALA A 183 -26.06 -2.53 -2.39
N ASN A 184 -24.92 -3.06 -2.83
CA ASN A 184 -23.62 -2.68 -2.29
C ASN A 184 -23.27 -1.21 -2.56
N LEU A 185 -23.55 -0.72 -3.77
CA LEU A 185 -23.34 0.67 -4.12
C LEU A 185 -24.23 1.56 -3.25
N ALA A 186 -25.52 1.25 -3.17
CA ALA A 186 -26.47 2.01 -2.36
C ALA A 186 -26.06 2.06 -0.88
N ALA A 187 -25.56 0.96 -0.31
CA ALA A 187 -25.05 0.94 1.06
C ALA A 187 -23.74 1.74 1.23
N ALA A 188 -22.83 1.68 0.24
CA ALA A 188 -21.56 2.40 0.29
C ALA A 188 -21.72 3.92 0.15
N THR A 189 -22.72 4.37 -0.60
CA THR A 189 -23.05 5.80 -0.79
C THR A 189 -24.19 6.26 0.10
N ALA A 190 -24.66 5.42 1.04
CA ALA A 190 -25.71 5.81 1.96
C ALA A 190 -25.19 6.94 2.88
N PRO A 191 -26.03 7.95 3.18
CA PRO A 191 -25.67 8.94 4.17
C PRO A 191 -25.52 8.28 5.55
N GLU A 192 -24.71 8.90 6.39
CA GLU A 192 -24.58 8.52 7.79
C GLU A 192 -25.93 8.63 8.52
N ARG A 193 -26.08 7.86 9.61
CA ARG A 193 -27.28 7.91 10.44
C ARG A 193 -27.32 9.23 11.21
N LEU A 194 -28.51 9.81 11.37
CA LEU A 194 -28.69 11.10 12.05
C LEU A 194 -28.19 11.08 13.51
N ASP A 195 -28.43 9.98 14.23
CA ASP A 195 -27.97 9.81 15.61
C ASP A 195 -26.43 9.94 15.69
N ASP A 196 -25.70 9.33 14.74
CA ASP A 196 -24.24 9.40 14.68
C ASP A 196 -23.76 10.82 14.37
N VAL A 197 -24.45 11.51 13.45
CA VAL A 197 -24.12 12.88 13.05
C VAL A 197 -24.28 13.86 14.21
N LEU A 198 -25.30 13.69 15.05
CA LEU A 198 -25.61 14.59 16.16
C LEU A 198 -24.82 14.29 17.43
N THR A 199 -24.40 13.03 17.64
CA THR A 199 -23.70 12.62 18.87
C THR A 199 -22.18 12.58 18.73
N ARG A 200 -21.65 12.55 17.50
CA ARG A 200 -20.19 12.56 17.28
C ARG A 200 -19.53 13.87 17.74
N PRO A 201 -18.29 13.82 18.25
CA PRO A 201 -17.55 15.03 18.60
C PRO A 201 -17.22 15.86 17.35
N THR A 202 -17.10 17.17 17.54
CA THR A 202 -16.79 18.10 16.44
C THR A 202 -15.30 18.08 16.10
N VAL A 203 -14.96 17.81 14.84
CA VAL A 203 -13.61 18.03 14.29
C VAL A 203 -13.68 19.22 13.33
N ARG A 204 -12.79 20.21 13.51
CA ARG A 204 -12.75 21.39 12.64
C ARG A 204 -12.40 20.99 11.21
N ALA A 205 -13.11 21.55 10.24
CA ALA A 205 -12.89 21.29 8.81
C ALA A 205 -11.46 21.61 8.36
N SER A 206 -10.81 22.61 8.97
CA SER A 206 -9.40 22.92 8.72
C SER A 206 -8.49 21.73 8.99
N THR A 207 -8.74 20.96 10.04
CA THR A 207 -7.91 19.81 10.39
C THR A 207 -8.31 18.56 9.59
N ALA A 208 -9.60 18.36 9.34
CA ALA A 208 -10.09 17.15 8.67
C ALA A 208 -9.93 17.17 7.14
N LEU A 209 -10.14 18.33 6.49
CA LEU A 209 -10.22 18.44 5.03
C LEU A 209 -8.95 19.01 4.40
N GLN A 210 -8.16 19.80 5.11
CA GLN A 210 -6.92 20.39 4.56
C GLN A 210 -5.77 19.36 4.62
N THR A 211 -5.82 18.38 3.72
CA THR A 211 -4.77 17.35 3.59
C THR A 211 -3.62 17.80 2.69
N THR A 212 -3.87 18.79 1.83
CA THR A 212 -2.88 19.27 0.86
C THR A 212 -2.04 20.39 1.47
N VAL A 213 -0.72 20.25 1.38
CA VAL A 213 0.23 21.28 1.81
C VAL A 213 0.72 22.02 0.57
N MET A 214 0.29 23.27 0.42
CA MET A 214 0.75 24.14 -0.66
C MET A 214 2.14 24.69 -0.34
N PRO A 215 2.98 24.90 -1.37
CA PRO A 215 4.27 25.55 -1.18
C PRO A 215 4.04 26.97 -0.66
N ASP A 216 4.92 27.39 0.26
CA ASP A 216 4.92 28.76 0.79
C ASP A 216 5.08 29.76 -0.36
N PRO A 217 4.18 30.76 -0.50
CA PRO A 217 4.30 31.79 -1.53
C PRO A 217 5.63 32.54 -1.44
N ASP A 218 6.16 32.74 -0.23
CA ASP A 218 7.36 33.55 0.01
C ASP A 218 8.64 32.71 0.04
N ARG A 219 8.60 31.48 -0.46
CA ARG A 219 9.72 30.52 -0.40
C ARG A 219 11.02 31.07 -1.00
N PHE A 220 10.92 31.85 -2.08
CA PHE A 220 12.09 32.37 -2.79
C PHE A 220 12.76 33.49 -1.99
N ALA A 221 11.98 34.46 -1.51
CA ALA A 221 12.47 35.53 -0.66
C ALA A 221 13.11 34.99 0.64
N LYS A 222 12.48 33.99 1.27
CA LYS A 222 13.04 33.34 2.47
C LYS A 222 14.35 32.61 2.18
N ALA A 223 14.48 31.98 1.02
CA ALA A 223 15.70 31.27 0.62
C ALA A 223 16.87 32.24 0.39
N GLU A 224 16.63 33.39 -0.23
CA GLU A 224 17.64 34.44 -0.42
C GLU A 224 18.12 35.01 0.92
N ALA A 225 17.19 35.40 1.81
CA ALA A 225 17.53 35.86 3.15
C ALA A 225 18.25 34.79 3.99
N ALA A 226 17.95 33.51 3.80
CA ALA A 226 18.68 32.42 4.44
C ALA A 226 20.11 32.27 3.89
N ARG A 227 20.31 32.46 2.59
CA ARG A 227 21.63 32.40 1.95
C ARG A 227 22.57 33.50 2.46
N GLU A 228 22.06 34.71 2.64
CA GLU A 228 22.82 35.84 3.19
C GLU A 228 23.25 35.59 4.64
N ARG A 229 22.31 35.15 5.49
CA ARG A 229 22.62 34.79 6.89
C ARG A 229 23.63 33.65 6.98
N HIS A 230 23.53 32.66 6.08
CA HIS A 230 24.51 31.59 6.01
C HIS A 230 25.89 32.12 5.61
N ARG A 231 25.95 33.01 4.61
CA ARG A 231 27.20 33.65 4.17
C ARG A 231 27.90 34.39 5.31
N GLN A 232 27.16 35.22 6.06
CA GLN A 232 27.71 35.92 7.22
C GLN A 232 28.29 34.96 8.27
N LYS A 233 27.57 33.87 8.60
CA LYS A 233 28.08 32.86 9.54
C LYS A 233 29.33 32.15 9.02
N THR A 234 29.43 31.91 7.71
CA THR A 234 30.64 31.32 7.12
C THR A 234 31.81 32.29 7.11
N GLU A 235 31.56 33.58 6.93
CA GLU A 235 32.58 34.63 6.99
C GLU A 235 33.14 34.74 8.42
N LEU A 236 32.27 34.78 9.45
CA LEU A 236 32.70 34.77 10.86
C LEU A 236 33.56 33.54 11.21
N LYS A 237 33.20 32.36 10.70
CA LYS A 237 34.02 31.14 10.89
C LYS A 237 35.35 31.22 10.16
N ALA A 238 35.39 31.88 9.00
CA ALA A 238 36.62 32.07 8.26
C ALA A 238 37.55 33.07 8.97
N GLU A 239 36.99 34.12 9.56
CA GLU A 239 37.71 35.09 10.40
C GLU A 239 38.29 34.41 11.64
N ALA A 240 37.50 33.66 12.42
CA ALA A 240 38.02 32.92 13.57
C ALA A 240 39.16 31.94 13.20
N ARG A 241 39.10 31.32 12.01
CA ARG A 241 40.21 30.49 11.51
C ARG A 241 41.46 31.32 11.16
N ARG A 242 41.29 32.51 10.59
CA ARG A 242 42.40 33.43 10.30
C ARG A 242 43.07 33.87 11.59
N ASP A 243 42.30 34.19 12.62
CA ASP A 243 42.82 34.60 13.92
C ASP A 243 43.66 33.49 14.57
N ALA A 244 43.17 32.25 14.52
CA ALA A 244 43.90 31.07 14.99
C ALA A 244 45.21 30.86 14.23
N LEU A 245 45.21 31.06 12.90
CA LEU A 245 46.42 30.98 12.09
C LEU A 245 47.41 32.11 12.41
N ALA A 246 46.92 33.33 12.66
CA ALA A 246 47.75 34.45 13.07
C ALA A 246 48.41 34.20 14.44
N GLN A 247 47.69 33.61 15.39
CA GLN A 247 48.26 33.17 16.66
C GLN A 247 49.37 32.13 16.47
N LEU A 248 49.13 31.14 15.62
CA LEU A 248 50.14 30.12 15.30
C LEU A 248 51.39 30.75 14.66
N TYR A 249 51.21 31.72 13.76
CA TYR A 249 52.32 32.43 13.12
C TYR A 249 53.22 33.16 14.11
N VAL A 250 52.65 33.84 15.12
CA VAL A 250 53.44 34.48 16.18
C VAL A 250 54.15 33.44 17.05
N ALA A 251 53.46 32.35 17.41
CA ALA A 251 54.05 31.27 18.21
C ALA A 251 55.17 30.51 17.47
N ALA A 252 55.13 30.48 16.13
CA ALA A 252 56.10 29.78 15.30
C ALA A 252 57.54 30.32 15.44
N GLN A 253 57.73 31.53 15.98
CA GLN A 253 59.06 32.07 16.31
C GLN A 253 59.82 31.22 17.35
N GLN A 254 59.11 30.42 18.13
CA GLN A 254 59.70 29.52 19.13
C GLN A 254 59.81 28.07 18.63
N PHE A 255 59.33 27.79 17.42
CA PHE A 255 59.44 26.45 16.85
C PHE A 255 60.86 26.25 16.33
N ILE A 256 61.39 25.06 16.57
CA ILE A 256 62.67 24.63 16.04
C ILE A 256 62.37 23.95 14.71
N ILE A 257 62.81 24.54 13.61
CA ILE A 257 62.52 24.04 12.27
C ILE A 257 63.75 23.32 11.69
N ASP A 258 64.93 23.89 11.92
CA ASP A 258 66.19 23.40 11.37
C ASP A 258 67.05 22.68 12.43
N GLU A 259 67.91 21.77 11.98
CA GLU A 259 68.83 21.03 12.86
C GLU A 259 69.83 21.96 13.58
N ALA A 260 70.25 23.04 12.92
CA ALA A 260 71.15 24.04 13.52
C ALA A 260 70.49 24.79 14.70
N GLU A 261 69.20 25.12 14.59
CA GLU A 261 68.44 25.73 15.68
C GLU A 261 68.26 24.76 16.84
N LEU A 262 68.07 23.47 16.53
CA LEU A 262 67.97 22.41 17.52
C LEU A 262 69.27 22.28 18.32
N GLU A 263 70.42 22.17 17.64
CA GLU A 263 71.74 22.07 18.27
C GLU A 263 72.01 23.27 19.17
N ALA A 264 71.80 24.50 18.67
CA ALA A 264 71.98 25.71 19.46
C ALA A 264 71.06 25.74 20.70
N ARG A 265 69.81 25.27 20.57
CA ARG A 265 68.87 25.22 21.69
C ARG A 265 69.24 24.12 22.69
N VAL A 266 69.73 22.98 22.22
CA VAL A 266 70.21 21.88 23.05
C VAL A 266 71.43 22.32 23.84
N GLU A 267 72.41 22.94 23.20
CA GLU A 267 73.59 23.48 23.89
C GLU A 267 73.22 24.55 24.92
N ALA A 268 72.21 25.39 24.64
CA ALA A 268 71.75 26.40 25.58
C ALA A 268 71.04 25.82 26.81
N ILE A 269 70.22 24.77 26.64
CA ILE A 269 69.41 24.18 27.72
C ILE A 269 70.18 23.08 28.47
N PHE A 270 70.89 22.20 27.77
CA PHE A 270 71.55 21.03 28.35
C PHE A 270 72.98 21.33 28.82
N THR A 271 73.15 22.40 29.60
CA THR A 271 74.41 22.68 30.30
C THR A 271 74.38 22.13 31.73
N PRO A 272 75.52 21.67 32.29
CA PRO A 272 75.57 21.14 33.66
C PRO A 272 75.19 22.17 34.74
N ASP A 273 75.19 23.45 34.37
CA ASP A 273 74.87 24.57 35.23
C ASP A 273 73.47 25.19 34.96
N TYR A 274 72.71 24.71 33.97
CA TYR A 274 71.43 25.30 33.57
C TYR A 274 70.43 25.44 34.74
N HIS A 275 70.29 24.38 35.55
CA HIS A 275 69.41 24.36 36.71
C HIS A 275 70.00 25.02 37.97
N ARG A 276 71.27 25.45 37.92
CA ARG A 276 71.92 26.14 39.05
C ARG A 276 71.63 27.64 39.06
N VAL A 277 71.19 28.20 37.93
CA VAL A 277 70.86 29.61 37.79
C VAL A 277 69.42 29.84 38.31
N GLY A 278 69.31 30.23 39.58
CA GLY A 278 68.05 30.70 40.19
C GLY A 278 67.50 29.87 41.37
N GLY A 279 68.10 28.73 41.70
CA GLY A 279 67.72 27.90 42.84
C GLY A 279 68.42 28.31 44.16
N ILE A 280 67.77 28.06 45.30
CA ILE A 280 68.31 28.34 46.65
C ILE A 280 69.41 27.32 47.05
N ASN A 281 69.51 26.18 46.36
CA ASN A 281 70.53 25.14 46.55
C ASN A 281 71.15 24.72 45.21
N ARG A 282 72.33 24.06 45.25
CA ARG A 282 73.03 23.46 44.07
C ARG A 282 72.26 22.26 43.48
N GLY A 283 71.01 22.48 43.10
CA GLY A 283 70.13 21.49 42.53
C GLY A 283 70.59 21.02 41.15
N GLN A 284 70.30 19.76 40.85
CA GLN A 284 70.57 19.14 39.54
C GLN A 284 69.26 18.91 38.75
N SER A 285 68.11 19.29 39.31
CA SER A 285 66.79 18.98 38.75
C SER A 285 65.92 20.22 38.57
N ILE A 286 64.94 20.12 37.67
CA ILE A 286 63.92 21.16 37.45
C ILE A 286 63.10 21.47 38.72
N TRP A 287 62.94 20.48 39.61
CA TRP A 287 62.23 20.61 40.89
C TRP A 287 62.95 21.53 41.88
N ASP A 288 64.28 21.64 41.75
CA ASP A 288 65.10 22.52 42.57
C ASP A 288 65.06 23.98 42.06
N GLN A 289 64.80 24.18 40.76
CA GLN A 289 64.76 25.48 40.10
C GLN A 289 63.36 26.11 40.13
N ASP A 290 62.34 25.38 39.66
CA ASP A 290 60.97 25.89 39.45
C ASP A 290 59.97 25.42 40.52
N ALA A 291 60.46 24.75 41.57
CA ALA A 291 59.66 24.10 42.62
C ALA A 291 58.70 23.04 42.07
N ALA A 292 57.77 22.56 42.92
CA ALA A 292 56.74 21.62 42.50
C ALA A 292 55.86 22.22 41.38
N PRO A 293 55.46 21.41 40.37
CA PRO A 293 54.58 21.85 39.30
C PRO A 293 53.28 22.40 39.89
N VAL A 294 52.67 23.32 39.16
CA VAL A 294 51.49 24.05 39.62
C VAL A 294 50.39 23.08 40.05
N SER A 295 50.05 23.11 41.34
CA SER A 295 49.02 22.27 41.94
C SER A 295 47.64 22.95 41.86
N VAL A 296 46.56 22.18 42.06
CA VAL A 296 45.20 22.75 42.14
C VAL A 296 45.09 23.75 43.30
N ALA A 297 45.78 23.47 44.42
CA ALA A 297 45.84 24.38 45.56
C ALA A 297 46.50 25.72 45.18
N ASP A 298 47.55 25.69 44.36
CA ASP A 298 48.21 26.90 43.87
C ASP A 298 47.30 27.72 42.93
N LEU A 299 46.58 27.07 42.01
CA LEU A 299 45.62 27.75 41.12
C LEU A 299 44.48 28.41 41.91
N GLN A 300 43.98 27.72 42.94
CA GLN A 300 42.95 28.26 43.82
C GLN A 300 43.49 29.44 44.65
N ALA A 301 44.69 29.32 45.20
CA ALA A 301 45.33 30.39 45.95
C ALA A 301 45.64 31.61 45.06
N GLU A 302 45.99 31.39 43.79
CA GLU A 302 46.18 32.46 42.80
C GLU A 302 44.87 33.19 42.48
N MET A 303 43.75 32.45 42.35
CA MET A 303 42.43 33.03 42.14
C MET A 303 41.92 33.82 43.35
N LEU A 304 42.21 33.32 44.57
CA LEU A 304 41.84 33.95 45.84
C LEU A 304 42.78 35.10 46.26
N GLY A 305 43.89 35.30 45.53
CA GLY A 305 44.90 36.31 45.84
C GLY A 305 45.76 35.98 47.08
N THR A 306 45.74 34.73 47.54
CA THR A 306 46.39 34.24 48.76
C THR A 306 47.54 33.27 48.47
N SER A 307 48.22 33.38 47.32
CA SER A 307 49.30 32.47 46.94
C SER A 307 50.47 32.52 47.92
N SER A 308 50.88 31.37 48.45
CA SER A 308 51.97 31.24 49.44
C SER A 308 53.38 31.22 48.84
N LYS A 309 53.52 31.15 47.50
CA LYS A 309 54.80 31.22 46.81
C LYS A 309 55.31 32.67 46.78
N ALA A 310 56.47 32.94 47.38
CA ALA A 310 57.04 34.30 47.51
C ALA A 310 57.23 35.04 46.16
N ILE A 311 57.42 34.30 45.06
CA ILE A 311 57.56 34.85 43.71
C ILE A 311 56.20 35.20 43.10
N ASP A 312 55.17 34.38 43.32
CA ASP A 312 53.81 34.65 42.82
C ASP A 312 53.06 35.68 43.67
N ALA A 313 53.34 35.71 44.97
CA ALA A 313 52.85 36.72 45.91
C ALA A 313 53.32 38.14 45.55
N ASN A 314 54.49 38.27 44.92
CA ASN A 314 55.08 39.55 44.49
C ASN A 314 54.92 39.86 42.99
N LYS A 315 54.28 39.00 42.19
CA LYS A 315 53.91 39.37 40.81
C LYS A 315 52.84 40.46 40.89
N PRO A 316 53.09 41.69 40.40
CA PRO A 316 52.10 42.74 40.55
C PRO A 316 50.85 42.35 39.76
N VAL A 317 49.68 42.52 40.36
CA VAL A 317 48.36 42.36 39.70
C VAL A 317 48.33 43.13 38.36
N ALA A 318 49.10 44.22 38.27
CA ALA A 318 49.38 44.98 37.05
C ALA A 318 49.86 44.11 35.87
N MET A 319 50.76 43.13 36.05
CA MET A 319 51.28 42.31 34.93
C MET A 319 50.27 41.28 34.42
N LYS A 320 49.38 40.78 35.29
CA LYS A 320 48.29 39.89 34.88
C LYS A 320 47.19 40.66 34.15
N THR A 321 46.86 41.84 34.67
CA THR A 321 45.87 42.73 34.08
C THR A 321 46.34 43.27 32.73
N THR A 322 47.60 43.65 32.56
CA THR A 322 48.14 44.07 31.24
C THR A 322 48.11 42.95 30.21
N LYS A 323 48.46 41.71 30.59
CA LYS A 323 48.33 40.54 29.69
C LYS A 323 46.88 40.27 29.28
N ARG A 324 45.92 40.38 30.20
CA ARG A 324 44.49 40.21 29.90
C ARG A 324 43.96 41.36 29.05
N GLN A 325 44.32 42.61 29.36
CA GLN A 325 43.96 43.78 28.55
C GLN A 325 44.50 43.66 27.12
N LYS A 326 45.74 43.21 26.98
CA LYS A 326 46.33 42.90 25.68
C LYS A 326 45.56 41.80 24.95
N ALA A 327 45.25 40.67 25.60
CA ALA A 327 44.47 39.60 24.99
C ALA A 327 43.07 40.06 24.53
N VAL A 328 42.37 40.84 25.36
CA VAL A 328 41.07 41.41 24.99
C VAL A 328 41.21 42.38 23.82
N ALA A 329 42.25 43.22 23.80
CA ALA A 329 42.50 44.14 22.69
C ALA A 329 42.79 43.37 21.39
N GLU A 330 43.59 42.30 21.45
CA GLU A 330 43.89 41.45 20.29
C GLU A 330 42.64 40.75 19.75
N GLU A 331 41.81 40.16 20.61
CA GLU A 331 40.57 39.49 20.18
C GLU A 331 39.55 40.45 19.58
N LEU A 332 39.46 41.68 20.10
CA LEU A 332 38.52 42.69 19.58
C LEU A 332 39.02 43.37 18.30
N THR A 333 40.34 43.52 18.13
CA THR A 333 40.92 44.20 16.97
C THR A 333 41.28 43.23 15.83
N GLY A 334 41.30 41.93 16.08
CA GLY A 334 41.67 40.89 15.10
C GLY A 334 43.16 40.86 14.75
N GLY A 335 43.99 41.57 15.51
CA GLY A 335 45.44 41.69 15.31
C GLY A 335 46.25 41.17 16.50
N LYS A 336 47.54 40.87 16.28
CA LYS A 336 48.51 40.54 17.35
C LYS A 336 49.34 41.79 17.65
N LEU A 337 49.20 42.32 18.87
CA LEU A 337 49.83 43.56 19.36
C LEU A 337 51.14 43.28 20.11
#